data_AF-A0AA38Q5D3-F1
#
_entry.id   AF-A0AA38Q5D3-F1
#
_cell.length_a   1.000
_cell.length_b   1.000
_cell.length_c   1.000
_cell.angle_alpha   90.00
_cell.angle_beta   90.00
_cell.angle_gamma   90.00
#
_symmetry.space_group_name_H-M   'P 1'
#
loop_
_entity.id
_entity.type
_entity.pdbx_description
1 polymer ?
#
loop_
_entity_poly.entity_id
_entity_poly.type
_entity_poly.pdbx_seq_one_letter_code
_entity_poly.pdbx_strand_id
1 'polypeptide(L)'
;MAAYTFSSSDGKTYKRKLHGFEALCNSWALHDFLFSFTGSAEVQLSDASGLPVSEETIISGLRTAWTLLRHRVPAVALRMTYQPEDASWTASYDVPSGSDDLDTWIRQTLIWRETKADCLAHDFDEKWEFTHGQYPLRLIASPVGVGRYMLSVSGPHGMVDGRMSMILLNELVGSLHAQICESAPVDLKTLKWGEEVGRLASTGAVLTGIDIDSIPEPDAQEEQLVPFLPPLMENKLRTHDIAMRLVVFDDARTAALRQKCRENHTTITMAVDAIFACAQAEAVLSTAAAVGDTHYASTVEAYNKALHWFMPLSCKDQRPSWPTSSSIDHPEGTTLFGTDGFTLQANMDIIRKAVGFSNDTKSFDRCDKDFFWSSVIKEITTAHERPKKDLTGYVQRERQKTELCKTFHPSSMMVKMPITSSIGDLDRLGLFAKYLPESSSLTKVHRVLFRARTLTPTMNNLYYQYNGKLNCSLLASAQWYSPSEMDEMEQILRRWFDLVVGTEAV
;
A
#
# COMPACT_ATOMS: atom_id res chain seq x y z
N MET A 1 16.71 -14.36 17.53
CA MET A 1 17.16 -13.55 16.35
C MET A 1 17.63 -14.35 15.14
N ALA A 2 18.49 -15.37 15.27
CA ALA A 2 19.11 -16.08 14.13
C ALA A 2 18.12 -16.64 13.09
N ALA A 3 16.96 -17.18 13.52
CA ALA A 3 15.95 -17.73 12.62
C ALA A 3 15.33 -16.71 11.66
N TYR A 4 15.41 -15.41 11.97
CA TYR A 4 14.81 -14.32 11.19
C TYR A 4 15.85 -13.55 10.35
N THR A 5 17.07 -14.05 10.27
CA THR A 5 18.15 -13.59 9.40
C THR A 5 18.41 -14.64 8.33
N PHE A 6 18.68 -14.22 7.10
CA PHE A 6 19.01 -15.17 6.04
C PHE A 6 20.29 -15.93 6.38
N SER A 7 20.23 -17.25 6.29
CA SER A 7 21.38 -18.13 6.48
C SER A 7 21.34 -19.29 5.48
N SER A 8 22.51 -19.87 5.18
CA SER A 8 22.66 -20.96 4.24
C SER A 8 23.61 -22.01 4.80
N SER A 9 23.27 -23.29 4.62
CA SER A 9 24.13 -24.43 4.96
C SER A 9 24.96 -24.94 3.78
N ASP A 10 24.56 -24.61 2.54
CA ASP A 10 25.15 -25.11 1.29
C ASP A 10 25.78 -24.00 0.43
N GLY A 11 25.65 -22.73 0.85
CA GLY A 11 26.08 -21.56 0.09
C GLY A 11 25.24 -21.28 -1.17
N LYS A 12 24.11 -21.97 -1.36
CA LYS A 12 23.26 -21.87 -2.56
C LYS A 12 21.84 -21.44 -2.21
N THR A 13 21.28 -22.04 -1.17
CA THR A 13 19.93 -21.77 -0.69
C THR A 13 20.01 -20.99 0.61
N TYR A 14 19.45 -19.79 0.62
CA TYR A 14 19.37 -18.92 1.80
C TYR A 14 17.94 -18.93 2.34
N LYS A 15 17.77 -19.07 3.65
CA LYS A 15 16.44 -19.13 4.28
C LYS A 15 16.35 -18.24 5.50
N ARG A 16 15.17 -17.68 5.75
CA ARG A 16 14.77 -17.10 7.04
C ARG A 16 13.28 -17.35 7.31
N LYS A 17 12.89 -17.35 8.57
CA LYS A 17 11.49 -17.21 8.96
C LYS A 17 11.03 -15.76 8.74
N LEU A 18 9.77 -15.58 8.36
CA LEU A 18 9.12 -14.28 8.46
C LEU A 18 8.76 -13.97 9.91
N HIS A 19 8.55 -12.69 10.21
CA HIS A 19 8.17 -12.24 11.54
C HIS A 19 7.24 -11.03 11.43
N GLY A 20 6.39 -10.86 12.43
CA GLY A 20 5.57 -9.68 12.65
C GLY A 20 4.66 -9.34 11.50
N PHE A 21 4.65 -8.07 11.09
CA PHE A 21 3.65 -7.60 10.15
C PHE A 21 3.82 -8.21 8.75
N GLU A 22 5.06 -8.52 8.38
CA GLU A 22 5.41 -9.26 7.17
C GLU A 22 4.75 -10.65 7.16
N ALA A 23 4.82 -11.39 8.26
CA ALA A 23 4.19 -12.70 8.40
C ALA A 23 2.66 -12.60 8.41
N LEU A 24 2.11 -11.66 9.19
CA LEU A 24 0.66 -11.46 9.32
C LEU A 24 0.01 -11.11 7.98
N CYS A 25 0.65 -10.25 7.19
CA CYS A 25 0.17 -9.90 5.85
C CYS A 25 0.16 -11.08 4.88
N ASN A 26 1.14 -12.00 4.99
CA ASN A 26 1.12 -13.23 4.20
C ASN A 26 -0.01 -14.18 4.68
N SER A 27 -0.26 -14.25 5.99
CA SER A 27 -1.40 -15.00 6.54
C SER A 27 -2.75 -14.44 6.09
N TRP A 28 -2.91 -13.12 5.96
CA TRP A 28 -4.10 -12.54 5.34
C TRP A 28 -4.28 -13.02 3.91
N ALA A 29 -3.22 -13.03 3.11
CA ALA A 29 -3.28 -13.42 1.71
C ALA A 29 -3.67 -14.90 1.49
N LEU A 30 -3.56 -15.78 2.50
CA LEU A 30 -4.11 -17.15 2.44
C LEU A 30 -5.63 -17.16 2.21
N HIS A 31 -6.31 -16.10 2.62
CA HIS A 31 -7.76 -15.97 2.52
C HIS A 31 -8.13 -15.17 1.29
N ASP A 32 -7.99 -15.80 0.13
CA ASP A 32 -8.37 -15.24 -1.18
C ASP A 32 -7.56 -14.00 -1.60
N PHE A 33 -6.24 -13.99 -1.30
CA PHE A 33 -5.36 -12.86 -1.59
C PHE A 33 -5.81 -11.58 -0.87
N LEU A 34 -6.44 -11.70 0.30
CA LEU A 34 -6.82 -10.54 1.12
C LEU A 34 -5.61 -9.64 1.39
N PHE A 35 -5.80 -8.37 1.08
CA PHE A 35 -4.81 -7.30 1.08
C PHE A 35 -3.59 -7.49 0.20
N SER A 36 -3.58 -8.43 -0.75
CA SER A 36 -2.52 -8.49 -1.77
C SER A 36 -2.30 -7.12 -2.39
N PHE A 37 -1.04 -6.77 -2.58
CA PHE A 37 -0.63 -5.41 -2.92
C PHE A 37 -0.12 -5.36 -4.35
N THR A 38 -0.52 -4.30 -5.06
CA THR A 38 -0.05 -4.00 -6.39
C THR A 38 0.34 -2.52 -6.48
N GLY A 39 1.62 -2.27 -6.72
CA GLY A 39 2.11 -0.96 -7.16
C GLY A 39 2.29 -0.97 -8.67
N SER A 40 1.87 0.10 -9.34
CA SER A 40 1.92 0.20 -10.80
C SER A 40 2.42 1.55 -11.29
N ALA A 41 3.07 1.55 -12.45
CA ALA A 41 3.52 2.74 -13.16
C ALA A 41 3.16 2.66 -14.65
N GLU A 42 2.54 3.72 -15.17
CA GLU A 42 2.25 3.85 -16.59
C GLU A 42 3.42 4.49 -17.32
N VAL A 43 4.12 3.68 -18.10
CA VAL A 43 5.37 4.04 -18.76
C VAL A 43 5.16 4.21 -20.25
N GLN A 44 5.62 5.33 -20.81
CA GLN A 44 5.78 5.52 -22.25
C GLN A 44 7.24 5.37 -22.63
N LEU A 45 7.51 4.60 -23.68
CA LEU A 45 8.86 4.33 -24.17
C LEU A 45 8.97 4.74 -25.64
N SER A 46 9.98 5.55 -25.92
CA SER A 46 10.39 5.92 -27.28
C SER A 46 11.82 5.46 -27.55
N ASP A 47 12.13 5.11 -28.79
CA ASP A 47 13.49 4.81 -29.23
C ASP A 47 14.32 6.09 -29.43
N ALA A 48 15.58 5.95 -29.85
CA ALA A 48 16.49 7.07 -30.10
C ALA A 48 16.00 8.06 -31.19
N SER A 49 15.05 7.65 -32.04
CA SER A 49 14.42 8.51 -33.05
C SER A 49 13.14 9.20 -32.54
N GLY A 50 12.74 8.91 -31.29
CA GLY A 50 11.51 9.41 -30.69
C GLY A 50 10.26 8.58 -31.03
N LEU A 51 10.40 7.50 -31.81
CA LEU A 51 9.28 6.66 -32.20
C LEU A 51 8.90 5.67 -31.10
N PRO A 52 7.62 5.27 -30.98
CA PRO A 52 7.21 4.24 -30.05
C PRO A 52 7.99 2.94 -30.24
N VAL A 53 8.50 2.40 -29.14
CA VAL A 53 9.26 1.14 -29.15
C VAL A 53 8.33 -0.04 -29.46
N SER A 54 8.83 -1.03 -30.22
CA SER A 54 8.08 -2.24 -30.53
C SER A 54 7.80 -3.09 -29.30
N GLU A 55 6.72 -3.85 -29.32
CA GLU A 55 6.35 -4.76 -28.23
C GLU A 55 7.43 -5.81 -27.95
N GLU A 56 8.00 -6.41 -29.01
CA GLU A 56 9.09 -7.39 -28.89
C GLU A 56 10.31 -6.80 -28.17
N THR A 57 10.70 -5.58 -28.54
CA THR A 57 11.80 -4.85 -27.91
C THR A 57 11.52 -4.60 -26.42
N ILE A 58 10.28 -4.27 -26.06
CA ILE A 58 9.89 -4.03 -24.67
C ILE A 58 9.89 -5.32 -23.86
N ILE A 59 9.34 -6.40 -24.39
CA ILE A 59 9.36 -7.71 -23.71
C ILE A 59 10.81 -8.13 -23.47
N SER A 60 11.67 -8.05 -24.48
CA SER A 60 13.10 -8.37 -24.35
C SER A 60 13.81 -7.46 -23.33
N GLY A 61 13.55 -6.15 -23.39
CA GLY A 61 14.10 -5.18 -22.44
C GLY A 61 13.64 -5.45 -21.00
N LEU A 62 12.37 -5.82 -20.80
CA LEU A 62 11.82 -6.15 -19.49
C LEU A 62 12.45 -7.42 -18.91
N ARG A 63 12.71 -8.46 -19.73
CA ARG A 63 13.42 -9.67 -19.27
C ARG A 63 14.80 -9.31 -18.70
N THR A 64 15.52 -8.44 -19.41
CA THR A 64 16.85 -7.98 -18.99
C THR A 64 16.77 -7.09 -17.75
N ALA A 65 15.88 -6.10 -17.76
CA ALA A 65 15.69 -5.18 -16.64
C ALA A 65 15.24 -5.89 -15.36
N TRP A 66 14.36 -6.88 -15.47
CA TRP A 66 13.91 -7.70 -14.33
C TRP A 66 15.05 -8.56 -13.77
N THR A 67 15.89 -9.13 -14.65
CA THR A 67 17.09 -9.88 -14.22
C THR A 67 18.11 -9.00 -13.50
N LEU A 68 18.35 -7.79 -14.02
CA LEU A 68 19.20 -6.80 -13.35
C LEU A 68 18.64 -6.41 -11.98
N LEU A 69 17.31 -6.20 -11.90
CA LEU A 69 16.66 -5.91 -10.63
C LEU A 69 16.78 -7.07 -9.63
N ARG A 70 16.70 -8.33 -10.06
CA ARG A 70 16.94 -9.49 -9.18
C ARG A 70 18.35 -9.50 -8.63
N HIS A 71 19.37 -9.17 -9.43
CA HIS A 71 20.74 -9.08 -8.91
C HIS A 71 20.89 -7.90 -7.93
N ARG A 72 20.24 -6.77 -8.19
CA ARG A 72 20.27 -5.62 -7.28
C ARG A 72 19.49 -5.85 -5.99
N VAL A 73 18.29 -6.41 -6.09
CA VAL A 73 17.34 -6.62 -4.99
C VAL A 73 16.89 -8.09 -5.03
N PRO A 74 17.70 -9.04 -4.53
CA PRO A 74 17.40 -10.48 -4.63
C PRO A 74 16.08 -10.87 -3.95
N ALA A 75 15.57 -10.04 -3.06
CA ALA A 75 14.29 -10.26 -2.40
C ALA A 75 13.10 -10.36 -3.38
N VAL A 76 13.19 -9.82 -4.60
CA VAL A 76 12.14 -9.99 -5.63
C VAL A 76 11.98 -11.43 -6.13
N ALA A 77 12.99 -12.28 -5.87
CA ALA A 77 13.00 -13.69 -6.23
C ALA A 77 12.95 -14.61 -5.00
N LEU A 78 12.38 -14.13 -3.88
CA LEU A 78 12.07 -15.01 -2.76
C LEU A 78 10.99 -16.02 -3.15
N ARG A 79 11.07 -17.21 -2.58
CA ARG A 79 10.02 -18.22 -2.60
C ARG A 79 9.47 -18.39 -1.19
N MET A 80 8.17 -18.61 -1.10
CA MET A 80 7.46 -18.64 0.18
C MET A 80 6.95 -20.04 0.49
N THR A 81 7.09 -20.45 1.74
CA THR A 81 6.52 -21.70 2.25
C THR A 81 5.77 -21.41 3.54
N TYR A 82 4.51 -21.82 3.60
CA TYR A 82 3.69 -21.79 4.80
C TYR A 82 3.76 -23.13 5.52
N GLN A 83 3.93 -23.10 6.84
CA GLN A 83 3.90 -24.26 7.73
C GLN A 83 2.60 -24.21 8.54
N PRO A 84 1.57 -25.00 8.19
CA PRO A 84 0.28 -24.96 8.88
C PRO A 84 0.35 -25.38 10.35
N GLU A 85 1.33 -26.21 10.74
CA GLU A 85 1.43 -26.80 12.08
C GLU A 85 1.69 -25.74 13.17
N ASP A 86 2.44 -24.69 12.84
CA ASP A 86 2.79 -23.60 13.75
C ASP A 86 2.40 -22.21 13.21
N ALA A 87 1.62 -22.18 12.12
CA ALA A 87 1.23 -20.97 11.38
C ALA A 87 2.43 -20.07 11.01
N SER A 88 3.59 -20.67 10.73
CA SER A 88 4.81 -19.93 10.40
C SER A 88 5.07 -19.87 8.89
N TRP A 89 5.90 -18.91 8.51
CA TRP A 89 6.29 -18.68 7.13
C TRP A 89 7.80 -18.71 7.01
N THR A 90 8.28 -19.33 5.93
CA THR A 90 9.69 -19.34 5.55
C THR A 90 9.86 -18.70 4.18
N ALA A 91 10.77 -17.72 4.09
CA ALA A 91 11.27 -17.20 2.83
C ALA A 91 12.56 -17.91 2.46
N SER A 92 12.70 -18.28 1.18
CA SER A 92 13.92 -18.87 0.64
C SER A 92 14.37 -18.16 -0.63
N TYR A 93 15.68 -18.08 -0.84
CA TYR A 93 16.32 -17.56 -2.04
C TYR A 93 17.34 -18.58 -2.55
N ASP A 94 17.30 -18.87 -3.85
CA ASP A 94 18.32 -19.66 -4.52
C ASP A 94 19.19 -18.77 -5.40
N VAL A 95 20.51 -18.90 -5.25
CA VAL A 95 21.47 -18.33 -6.19
C VAL A 95 21.32 -19.06 -7.54
N PRO A 96 21.08 -18.35 -8.66
CA PRO A 96 21.00 -18.98 -9.98
C PRO A 96 22.28 -19.75 -10.33
N SER A 97 22.14 -20.99 -10.79
CA SER A 97 23.26 -21.83 -11.24
C SER A 97 23.65 -21.57 -12.70
N GLY A 98 22.82 -20.85 -13.46
CA GLY A 98 23.04 -20.55 -14.86
C GLY A 98 21.85 -19.87 -15.54
N SER A 99 21.90 -19.76 -16.87
CA SER A 99 20.85 -19.15 -17.69
C SER A 99 19.50 -19.83 -17.57
N ASP A 100 19.48 -21.17 -17.45
CA ASP A 100 18.23 -21.94 -17.43
C ASP A 100 17.39 -21.65 -16.18
N ASP A 101 18.05 -21.42 -15.04
CA ASP A 101 17.41 -21.01 -13.79
C ASP A 101 16.82 -19.61 -13.90
N LEU A 102 17.56 -18.69 -14.55
CA LEU A 102 17.09 -17.33 -14.81
C LEU A 102 15.89 -17.32 -15.74
N ASP A 103 15.95 -18.05 -16.86
CA ASP A 103 14.84 -18.16 -17.79
C ASP A 103 13.60 -18.79 -17.15
N THR A 104 13.80 -19.77 -16.27
CA THR A 104 12.71 -20.38 -15.49
C THR A 104 12.06 -19.38 -14.55
N TRP A 105 12.86 -18.62 -13.80
CA TRP A 105 12.35 -17.57 -12.92
C TRP A 105 11.61 -16.47 -13.71
N ILE A 106 12.16 -16.02 -14.84
CA ILE A 106 11.51 -15.01 -15.70
C ILE A 106 10.17 -15.53 -16.19
N ARG A 107 10.08 -16.77 -16.71
CA ARG A 107 8.80 -17.34 -17.19
C ARG A 107 7.73 -17.41 -16.09
N GLN A 108 8.14 -17.58 -14.83
CA GLN A 108 7.21 -17.69 -13.70
C GLN A 108 6.81 -16.33 -13.10
N THR A 109 7.61 -15.29 -13.31
CA THR A 109 7.45 -14.01 -12.60
C THR A 109 7.20 -12.81 -13.50
N LEU A 110 7.59 -12.85 -14.78
CA LEU A 110 7.26 -11.82 -15.77
C LEU A 110 6.02 -12.25 -16.56
N ILE A 111 4.90 -11.60 -16.30
CA ILE A 111 3.62 -11.86 -16.95
C ILE A 111 3.35 -10.77 -17.98
N TRP A 112 3.31 -11.15 -19.25
CA TRP A 112 2.86 -10.27 -20.33
C TRP A 112 1.36 -10.47 -20.55
N ARG A 113 0.58 -9.40 -20.55
CA ARG A 113 -0.85 -9.42 -20.89
C ARG A 113 -1.08 -8.71 -22.20
N GLU A 114 -1.69 -9.40 -23.15
CA GLU A 114 -1.98 -8.86 -24.49
C GLU A 114 -3.16 -7.87 -24.47
N THR A 115 -4.06 -8.01 -23.50
CA THR A 115 -5.28 -7.20 -23.42
C THR A 115 -4.94 -5.75 -23.09
N LYS A 116 -5.38 -4.84 -23.98
CA LYS A 116 -5.41 -3.40 -23.70
C LYS A 116 -6.53 -3.11 -22.70
N ALA A 117 -6.19 -3.01 -21.43
CA ALA A 117 -7.10 -2.58 -20.39
C ALA A 117 -6.67 -1.21 -19.86
N ASP A 118 -7.63 -0.37 -19.50
CA ASP A 118 -7.30 0.82 -18.72
C ASP A 118 -6.64 0.41 -17.39
N CYS A 119 -5.77 1.26 -16.89
CA CYS A 119 -5.05 1.08 -15.64
C CYS A 119 -5.93 0.78 -14.41
N LEU A 120 -7.16 1.30 -14.39
CA LEU A 120 -8.14 1.12 -13.32
C LEU A 120 -8.97 -0.15 -13.54
N ALA A 121 -9.01 -0.62 -14.79
CA ALA A 121 -9.60 -1.90 -15.18
C ALA A 121 -8.59 -3.07 -15.06
N HIS A 122 -7.30 -2.80 -14.82
CA HIS A 122 -6.29 -3.85 -14.67
C HIS A 122 -6.50 -4.66 -13.38
N ASP A 123 -6.48 -5.99 -13.52
CA ASP A 123 -6.99 -7.04 -12.62
C ASP A 123 -6.80 -6.93 -11.10
N PHE A 124 -7.84 -7.45 -10.42
CA PHE A 124 -7.74 -8.08 -9.11
C PHE A 124 -7.89 -9.61 -9.13
N ASP A 125 -8.30 -10.23 -10.23
CA ASP A 125 -8.82 -11.60 -10.19
C ASP A 125 -7.75 -12.68 -10.33
N GLU A 126 -6.55 -12.33 -10.81
CA GLU A 126 -5.47 -13.30 -10.95
C GLU A 126 -4.88 -13.67 -9.57
N LYS A 127 -5.12 -14.91 -9.17
CA LYS A 127 -4.60 -15.52 -7.95
C LYS A 127 -3.63 -16.62 -8.34
N TRP A 128 -2.58 -16.80 -7.55
CA TRP A 128 -1.63 -17.87 -7.77
C TRP A 128 -1.18 -18.50 -6.46
N GLU A 129 -0.73 -19.74 -6.54
CA GLU A 129 -0.19 -20.42 -5.39
C GLU A 129 1.17 -19.82 -4.99
N PHE A 130 1.37 -19.58 -3.70
CA PHE A 130 2.62 -19.03 -3.15
C PHE A 130 3.04 -19.67 -1.83
N THR A 131 2.39 -20.75 -1.41
CA THR A 131 2.54 -21.33 -0.06
C THR A 131 3.43 -22.57 -0.02
N HIS A 132 3.85 -23.11 -1.16
CA HIS A 132 4.59 -24.37 -1.29
C HIS A 132 5.92 -24.20 -2.03
N GLY A 133 6.59 -23.07 -1.83
CA GLY A 133 7.89 -22.76 -2.42
C GLY A 133 7.80 -22.08 -3.79
N GLN A 134 6.67 -21.47 -4.14
CA GLN A 134 6.55 -20.66 -5.36
C GLN A 134 6.98 -19.21 -5.13
N TYR A 135 7.24 -18.49 -6.24
CA TYR A 135 7.52 -17.06 -6.22
C TYR A 135 6.24 -16.26 -5.96
N PRO A 136 6.16 -15.49 -4.86
CA PRO A 136 4.96 -14.75 -4.50
C PRO A 136 4.86 -13.43 -5.28
N LEU A 137 5.98 -12.84 -5.71
CA LEU A 137 6.04 -11.55 -6.37
C LEU A 137 6.13 -11.74 -7.89
N ARG A 138 5.31 -10.99 -8.63
CA ARG A 138 5.28 -10.97 -10.09
C ARG A 138 5.44 -9.56 -10.63
N LEU A 139 6.14 -9.43 -11.75
CA LEU A 139 6.12 -8.28 -12.62
C LEU A 139 5.07 -8.54 -13.72
N ILE A 140 4.06 -7.68 -13.78
CA ILE A 140 3.00 -7.75 -14.78
C ILE A 140 3.16 -6.55 -15.71
N ALA A 141 3.21 -6.80 -17.00
CA ALA A 141 3.29 -5.77 -18.03
C ALA A 141 2.13 -5.91 -19.02
N SER A 142 1.56 -4.79 -19.42
CA SER A 142 0.43 -4.76 -20.35
C SER A 142 0.40 -3.47 -21.17
N PRO A 143 -0.05 -3.50 -22.43
CA PRO A 143 -0.24 -2.30 -23.22
C PRO A 143 -1.46 -1.51 -22.75
N VAL A 144 -1.33 -0.20 -22.58
CA VAL A 144 -2.45 0.71 -22.28
C VAL A 144 -2.69 1.74 -23.38
N GLY A 145 -1.77 1.84 -24.33
CA GLY A 145 -1.84 2.75 -25.47
C GLY A 145 -0.67 2.54 -26.42
N VAL A 146 -0.59 3.34 -27.48
CA VAL A 146 0.54 3.28 -28.42
C VAL A 146 1.83 3.68 -27.70
N GLY A 147 2.79 2.75 -27.61
CA GLY A 147 4.06 2.96 -26.90
C GLY A 147 3.92 3.13 -25.39
N ARG A 148 2.73 2.85 -24.82
CA ARG A 148 2.43 3.03 -23.40
C ARG A 148 2.06 1.70 -22.76
N TYR A 149 2.68 1.42 -21.62
CA TYR A 149 2.57 0.15 -20.91
C TYR A 149 2.34 0.39 -19.43
N MET A 150 1.48 -0.40 -18.81
CA MET A 150 1.39 -0.48 -17.37
C MET A 150 2.39 -1.52 -16.88
N LEU A 151 3.33 -1.11 -16.04
CA LEU A 151 4.25 -2.01 -15.34
C LEU A 151 3.79 -2.12 -13.89
N SER A 152 3.56 -3.33 -13.39
CA SER A 152 3.04 -3.57 -12.05
C SER A 152 3.87 -4.60 -11.30
N VAL A 153 4.24 -4.28 -10.05
CA VAL A 153 4.78 -5.25 -9.11
C VAL A 153 3.64 -5.69 -8.20
N SER A 154 3.33 -6.99 -8.18
CA SER A 154 2.18 -7.55 -7.49
C SER A 154 2.52 -8.79 -6.69
N GLY A 155 1.92 -8.94 -5.51
CA GLY A 155 2.05 -10.14 -4.69
C GLY A 155 1.26 -10.06 -3.36
N PRO A 156 1.33 -11.09 -2.51
CA PRO A 156 0.91 -11.02 -1.12
C PRO A 156 1.52 -9.77 -0.45
N HIS A 157 0.74 -9.04 0.35
CA HIS A 157 1.18 -7.75 0.89
C HIS A 157 2.47 -7.87 1.70
N GLY A 158 2.66 -8.97 2.42
CA GLY A 158 3.87 -9.19 3.21
C GLY A 158 5.15 -9.35 2.37
N MET A 159 5.04 -9.40 1.04
CA MET A 159 6.18 -9.46 0.12
C MET A 159 6.53 -8.13 -0.53
N VAL A 160 5.67 -7.12 -0.45
CA VAL A 160 5.94 -5.79 -0.97
C VAL A 160 5.00 -4.77 -0.33
N ASP A 161 5.54 -3.71 0.25
CA ASP A 161 4.75 -2.55 0.66
C ASP A 161 4.69 -1.45 -0.42
N GLY A 162 3.82 -0.47 -0.21
CA GLY A 162 3.63 0.63 -1.17
C GLY A 162 4.91 1.40 -1.46
N ARG A 163 5.71 1.76 -0.45
CA ARG A 163 6.98 2.47 -0.64
C ARG A 163 7.92 1.65 -1.53
N MET A 164 8.11 0.38 -1.21
CA MET A 164 9.02 -0.48 -1.93
C MET A 164 8.58 -0.74 -3.37
N SER A 165 7.28 -0.92 -3.60
CA SER A 165 6.77 -1.15 -4.96
C SER A 165 7.20 -0.05 -5.94
N MET A 166 7.23 1.22 -5.51
CA MET A 166 7.70 2.34 -6.35
C MET A 166 9.21 2.40 -6.48
N ILE A 167 9.96 2.05 -5.42
CA ILE A 167 11.42 1.95 -5.49
C ILE A 167 11.81 0.90 -6.54
N LEU A 168 11.21 -0.29 -6.47
CA LEU A 168 11.42 -1.37 -7.44
C LEU A 168 11.05 -0.94 -8.86
N LEU A 169 9.90 -0.30 -9.05
CA LEU A 169 9.48 0.18 -10.36
C LEU A 169 10.39 1.30 -10.89
N ASN A 170 10.89 2.19 -10.02
CA ASN A 170 11.85 3.22 -10.42
C ASN A 170 13.16 2.61 -10.95
N GLU A 171 13.70 1.61 -10.23
CA GLU A 171 14.89 0.88 -10.66
C GLU A 171 14.65 0.06 -11.94
N LEU A 172 13.47 -0.56 -12.05
CA LEU A 172 13.07 -1.31 -13.23
C LEU A 172 12.98 -0.39 -14.46
N VAL A 173 12.32 0.76 -14.32
CA VAL A 173 12.17 1.75 -15.41
C VAL A 173 13.53 2.32 -15.81
N GLY A 174 14.42 2.60 -14.86
CA GLY A 174 15.77 3.03 -15.17
C GLY A 174 16.59 1.97 -15.90
N SER A 175 16.49 0.72 -15.47
CA SER A 175 17.14 -0.41 -16.17
C SER A 175 16.55 -0.60 -17.57
N LEU A 176 15.23 -0.53 -17.72
CA LEU A 176 14.55 -0.64 -19.01
C LEU A 176 14.95 0.49 -19.96
N HIS A 177 15.03 1.73 -19.46
CA HIS A 177 15.53 2.88 -20.21
C HIS A 177 16.94 2.62 -20.73
N ALA A 178 17.87 2.20 -19.87
CA ALA A 178 19.24 1.91 -20.28
C ALA A 178 19.34 0.80 -21.33
N GLN A 179 18.49 -0.23 -21.24
CA GLN A 179 18.50 -1.35 -22.18
C GLN A 179 17.94 -0.99 -23.56
N ILE A 180 17.01 -0.05 -23.65
CA ILE A 180 16.30 0.27 -24.88
C ILE A 180 16.81 1.55 -25.53
N CYS A 181 17.16 2.54 -24.73
CA CYS A 181 17.41 3.92 -25.18
C CYS A 181 18.90 4.28 -25.23
N GLU A 182 19.76 3.57 -24.50
CA GLU A 182 21.19 3.88 -24.45
C GLU A 182 22.01 3.02 -25.42
N SER A 183 23.15 3.55 -25.86
CA SER A 183 23.99 2.91 -26.89
C SER A 183 24.79 1.69 -26.39
N ALA A 184 24.86 1.48 -25.08
CA ALA A 184 25.66 0.43 -24.45
C ALA A 184 24.84 -0.30 -23.37
N PRO A 185 23.94 -1.21 -23.77
CA PRO A 185 23.14 -1.99 -22.83
C PRO A 185 24.05 -2.87 -21.95
N VAL A 186 23.62 -3.08 -20.70
CA VAL A 186 24.32 -3.94 -19.74
C VAL A 186 24.25 -5.40 -20.19
N ASP A 187 25.41 -6.06 -20.32
CA ASP A 187 25.49 -7.50 -20.60
C ASP A 187 25.24 -8.32 -19.32
N LEU A 188 24.19 -9.14 -19.31
CA LEU A 188 23.85 -10.00 -18.17
C LEU A 188 24.97 -10.99 -17.81
N LYS A 189 25.89 -11.31 -18.74
CA LYS A 189 27.04 -12.18 -18.46
C LYS A 189 28.06 -11.55 -17.52
N THR A 190 28.03 -10.22 -17.32
CA THR A 190 28.94 -9.55 -16.38
C THR A 190 28.43 -9.64 -14.94
N LEU A 191 27.20 -10.11 -14.72
CA LEU A 191 26.65 -10.29 -13.38
C LEU A 191 27.33 -11.46 -12.66
N LYS A 192 27.86 -11.17 -11.47
CA LYS A 192 28.42 -12.17 -10.58
C LYS A 192 27.35 -12.63 -9.61
N TRP A 193 26.69 -13.74 -9.95
CA TRP A 193 25.71 -14.37 -9.08
C TRP A 193 26.39 -14.97 -7.83
N GLY A 194 25.70 -14.88 -6.70
CA GLY A 194 26.22 -15.16 -5.37
C GLY A 194 26.68 -13.89 -4.64
N GLU A 195 27.08 -12.82 -5.33
CA GLU A 195 27.42 -11.55 -4.67
C GLU A 195 26.17 -10.80 -4.20
N GLU A 196 25.00 -11.08 -4.77
CA GLU A 196 23.75 -10.43 -4.39
C GLU A 196 23.21 -10.88 -3.04
N VAL A 197 23.57 -12.06 -2.55
CA VAL A 197 23.01 -12.63 -1.32
C VAL A 197 23.30 -11.76 -0.09
N GLY A 198 24.34 -10.93 -0.13
CA GLY A 198 24.62 -9.93 0.90
C GLY A 198 23.53 -8.87 1.05
N ARG A 199 22.68 -8.68 0.03
CA ARG A 199 21.53 -7.75 0.02
C ARG A 199 20.21 -8.39 0.47
N LEU A 200 20.25 -9.63 0.95
CA LEU A 200 19.08 -10.31 1.55
C LEU A 200 18.89 -9.83 2.99
N ALA A 201 18.07 -8.80 3.16
CA ALA A 201 17.80 -8.22 4.47
C ALA A 201 17.03 -9.18 5.41
N SER A 202 17.35 -9.09 6.70
CA SER A 202 16.58 -9.72 7.78
C SER A 202 15.18 -9.11 7.91
N THR A 203 14.32 -9.72 8.73
CA THR A 203 13.03 -9.10 9.10
C THR A 203 13.23 -7.77 9.83
N GLY A 204 12.28 -6.84 9.70
CA GLY A 204 12.40 -5.49 10.25
C GLY A 204 12.67 -5.45 11.76
N ALA A 205 12.10 -6.37 12.55
CA ALA A 205 12.37 -6.45 13.98
C ALA A 205 13.85 -6.69 14.31
N VAL A 206 14.55 -7.53 13.52
CA VAL A 206 16.00 -7.76 13.68
C VAL A 206 16.81 -6.55 13.25
N LEU A 207 16.38 -5.84 12.20
CA LEU A 207 17.07 -4.64 11.69
C LEU A 207 17.08 -3.47 12.68
N THR A 208 16.26 -3.53 13.75
CA THR A 208 16.31 -2.56 14.84
C THR A 208 17.53 -2.71 15.75
N GLY A 209 18.19 -3.87 15.76
CA GLY A 209 19.26 -4.23 16.70
C GLY A 209 18.77 -4.52 18.13
N ILE A 210 17.47 -4.45 18.39
CA ILE A 210 16.87 -4.77 19.69
C ILE A 210 16.65 -6.28 19.79
N ASP A 211 16.99 -6.87 20.93
CA ASP A 211 16.68 -8.26 21.21
C ASP A 211 15.15 -8.44 21.36
N ILE A 212 14.54 -9.08 20.38
CA ILE A 212 13.09 -9.29 20.26
C ILE A 212 12.55 -9.92 21.55
N ASP A 213 13.27 -10.88 22.12
CA ASP A 213 12.83 -11.66 23.29
C ASP A 213 12.95 -10.88 24.60
N SER A 214 13.69 -9.75 24.60
CA SER A 214 13.91 -8.90 25.78
C SER A 214 12.82 -7.85 26.02
N ILE A 215 11.95 -7.59 25.04
CA ILE A 215 10.90 -6.58 25.16
C ILE A 215 9.80 -7.08 26.12
N PRO A 216 9.39 -6.29 27.13
CA PRO A 216 8.31 -6.70 28.02
C PRO A 216 6.98 -6.79 27.27
N GLU A 217 6.11 -7.69 27.73
CA GLU A 217 4.71 -7.70 27.28
C GLU A 217 4.05 -6.35 27.62
N PRO A 218 3.14 -5.84 26.77
CA PRO A 218 2.40 -4.64 27.11
C PRO A 218 1.61 -4.84 28.40
N ASP A 219 1.55 -3.79 29.22
CA ASP A 219 0.53 -3.74 30.27
C ASP A 219 -0.84 -3.83 29.59
N ALA A 220 -1.66 -4.78 30.02
CA ALA A 220 -3.04 -4.89 29.56
C ALA A 220 -3.84 -3.70 30.11
N GLN A 221 -3.87 -2.60 29.36
CA GLN A 221 -4.81 -1.51 29.61
C GLN A 221 -6.00 -1.69 28.67
N GLU A 222 -7.09 -2.20 29.23
CA GLU A 222 -8.40 -2.22 28.57
C GLU A 222 -9.01 -0.82 28.63
N GLU A 223 -8.59 0.08 27.74
CA GLU A 223 -9.44 1.21 27.41
C GLU A 223 -10.69 0.66 26.70
N GLN A 224 -11.88 1.04 27.19
CA GLN A 224 -13.14 0.61 26.59
C GLN A 224 -13.30 1.23 25.19
N LEU A 225 -12.96 0.46 24.16
CA LEU A 225 -13.15 0.85 22.77
C LEU A 225 -14.62 0.65 22.36
N VAL A 226 -15.32 1.75 22.10
CA VAL A 226 -16.66 1.77 21.49
C VAL A 226 -16.58 2.43 20.11
N PRO A 227 -16.32 1.66 19.04
CA PRO A 227 -16.06 2.19 17.71
C PRO A 227 -17.34 2.46 16.92
N PHE A 228 -17.31 3.44 16.01
CA PHE A 228 -18.36 3.61 14.99
C PHE A 228 -18.25 2.51 13.93
N LEU A 229 -19.04 1.46 14.07
CA LEU A 229 -19.13 0.34 13.15
C LEU A 229 -20.55 0.24 12.57
N PRO A 230 -20.80 0.74 11.35
CA PRO A 230 -22.11 0.62 10.73
C PRO A 230 -22.43 -0.87 10.44
N PRO A 231 -23.73 -1.25 10.46
CA PRO A 231 -24.15 -2.61 10.16
C PRO A 231 -23.68 -3.06 8.77
N LEU A 232 -23.36 -4.34 8.62
CA LEU A 232 -22.99 -4.90 7.33
C LEU A 232 -24.22 -5.05 6.43
N MET A 233 -24.05 -4.74 5.15
CA MET A 233 -24.97 -5.16 4.12
C MET A 233 -24.20 -5.67 2.91
N GLU A 234 -24.59 -6.84 2.42
CA GLU A 234 -24.06 -7.37 1.17
C GLU A 234 -24.72 -6.69 -0.03
N ASN A 235 -23.90 -6.14 -0.91
CA ASN A 235 -24.27 -5.73 -2.25
C ASN A 235 -24.43 -6.97 -3.14
N LYS A 236 -25.69 -7.35 -3.35
CA LYS A 236 -26.09 -8.49 -4.21
C LYS A 236 -25.98 -8.18 -5.70
N LEU A 237 -25.76 -6.93 -6.09
CA LEU A 237 -25.70 -6.47 -7.49
C LEU A 237 -24.26 -6.33 -8.01
N ARG A 238 -23.26 -6.78 -7.25
CA ARG A 238 -21.85 -6.67 -7.65
C ARG A 238 -21.57 -7.40 -8.97
N THR A 239 -20.72 -6.80 -9.80
CA THR A 239 -20.25 -7.38 -11.06
C THR A 239 -18.75 -7.74 -11.03
N HIS A 240 -18.02 -7.27 -10.01
CA HIS A 240 -16.58 -7.44 -9.83
C HIS A 240 -16.29 -7.68 -8.34
N ASP A 241 -15.05 -8.05 -8.01
CA ASP A 241 -14.62 -8.26 -6.62
C ASP A 241 -14.38 -6.94 -5.87
N ILE A 242 -13.86 -5.91 -6.56
CA ILE A 242 -13.40 -4.65 -5.96
C ILE A 242 -13.99 -3.46 -6.69
N ALA A 243 -14.41 -2.46 -5.90
CA ALA A 243 -14.75 -1.13 -6.37
C ALA A 243 -13.61 -0.16 -6.02
N MET A 244 -13.15 0.60 -7.01
CA MET A 244 -12.07 1.57 -6.85
C MET A 244 -12.48 2.95 -7.38
N ARG A 245 -12.06 4.01 -6.69
CA ARG A 245 -12.05 5.39 -7.19
C ARG A 245 -10.67 5.98 -6.98
N LEU A 246 -10.16 6.67 -8.00
CA LEU A 246 -8.92 7.44 -7.88
C LEU A 246 -9.27 8.92 -7.83
N VAL A 247 -9.19 9.49 -6.64
CA VAL A 247 -9.42 10.92 -6.43
C VAL A 247 -8.09 11.65 -6.61
N VAL A 248 -7.99 12.46 -7.66
CA VAL A 248 -6.79 13.26 -7.96
C VAL A 248 -7.10 14.72 -7.65
N PHE A 249 -6.20 15.34 -6.88
CA PHE A 249 -6.16 16.77 -6.62
C PHE A 249 -4.97 17.36 -7.40
N ASP A 250 -5.22 18.42 -8.16
CA ASP A 250 -4.18 19.07 -8.96
C ASP A 250 -3.07 19.72 -8.11
N ASP A 251 -2.03 20.20 -8.78
CA ASP A 251 -0.86 20.81 -8.17
C ASP A 251 -1.21 22.02 -7.29
N ALA A 252 -2.18 22.84 -7.73
CA ALA A 252 -2.57 24.06 -7.02
C ALA A 252 -3.29 23.71 -5.70
N ARG A 253 -4.26 22.79 -5.76
CA ARG A 253 -4.98 22.26 -4.59
C ARG A 253 -4.04 21.54 -3.63
N THR A 254 -3.11 20.74 -4.16
CA THR A 254 -2.11 20.03 -3.37
C THR A 254 -1.15 21.00 -2.67
N ALA A 255 -0.69 22.05 -3.37
CA ALA A 255 0.13 23.09 -2.80
C ALA A 255 -0.61 23.91 -1.72
N ALA A 256 -1.90 24.19 -1.93
CA ALA A 256 -2.75 24.88 -0.96
C ALA A 256 -2.90 24.05 0.34
N LEU A 257 -3.16 22.74 0.24
CA LEU A 257 -3.20 21.87 1.42
C LEU A 257 -1.84 21.88 2.16
N ARG A 258 -0.73 21.77 1.42
CA ARG A 258 0.62 21.84 2.01
C ARG A 258 0.88 23.15 2.75
N GLN A 259 0.43 24.26 2.19
CA GLN A 259 0.50 25.57 2.82
C GLN A 259 -0.24 25.54 4.16
N LYS A 260 -1.48 25.06 4.16
CA LYS A 260 -2.30 24.97 5.38
C LYS A 260 -1.70 24.04 6.44
N CYS A 261 -1.14 22.91 6.03
CA CYS A 261 -0.40 22.02 6.94
C CYS A 261 0.78 22.75 7.60
N ARG A 262 1.56 23.53 6.85
CA ARG A 262 2.67 24.34 7.40
C ARG A 262 2.17 25.40 8.37
N GLU A 263 1.12 26.12 8.01
CA GLU A 263 0.50 27.16 8.85
C GLU A 263 -0.02 26.60 10.20
N ASN A 264 -0.45 25.34 10.21
CA ASN A 264 -0.99 24.66 11.39
C ASN A 264 -0.01 23.66 12.03
N HIS A 265 1.27 23.69 11.66
CA HIS A 265 2.32 22.80 12.20
C HIS A 265 1.97 21.30 12.16
N THR A 266 1.30 20.86 11.10
CA THR A 266 0.89 19.46 10.92
C THR A 266 1.42 18.88 9.61
N THR A 267 1.22 17.58 9.41
CA THR A 267 1.64 16.86 8.21
C THR A 267 0.47 16.64 7.24
N ILE A 268 0.78 16.38 5.97
CA ILE A 268 -0.25 16.00 4.99
C ILE A 268 -0.95 14.71 5.42
N THR A 269 -0.21 13.75 6.00
CA THR A 269 -0.78 12.49 6.52
C THR A 269 -1.91 12.76 7.52
N MET A 270 -1.63 13.57 8.55
CA MET A 270 -2.63 13.94 9.55
C MET A 270 -3.83 14.68 8.93
N ALA A 271 -3.57 15.55 7.95
CA ALA A 271 -4.64 16.29 7.27
C ALA A 271 -5.54 15.40 6.41
N VAL A 272 -4.96 14.49 5.63
CA VAL A 272 -5.72 13.55 4.79
C VAL A 272 -6.47 12.53 5.65
N ASP A 273 -5.88 12.03 6.72
CA ASP A 273 -6.55 11.11 7.65
C ASP A 273 -7.74 11.80 8.34
N ALA A 274 -7.61 13.09 8.70
CA ALA A 274 -8.70 13.90 9.24
C ALA A 274 -9.83 14.16 8.22
N ILE A 275 -9.46 14.55 6.99
CA ILE A 275 -10.41 14.71 5.87
C ILE A 275 -11.17 13.39 5.66
N PHE A 276 -10.44 12.26 5.63
CA PHE A 276 -11.02 10.95 5.40
C PHE A 276 -11.93 10.49 6.55
N ALA A 277 -11.58 10.76 7.81
CA ALA A 277 -12.42 10.43 8.96
C ALA A 277 -13.79 11.12 8.88
N CYS A 278 -13.81 12.43 8.61
CA CYS A 278 -15.05 13.19 8.43
C CYS A 278 -15.81 12.73 7.18
N ALA A 279 -15.12 12.54 6.05
CA ALA A 279 -15.73 12.10 4.80
C ALA A 279 -16.36 10.71 4.92
N GLN A 280 -15.69 9.77 5.58
CA GLN A 280 -16.18 8.41 5.75
C GLN A 280 -17.41 8.38 6.67
N ALA A 281 -17.40 9.14 7.77
CA ALA A 281 -18.55 9.22 8.66
C ALA A 281 -19.78 9.81 7.94
N GLU A 282 -19.59 10.87 7.18
CA GLU A 282 -20.64 11.50 6.39
C GLU A 282 -21.15 10.57 5.27
N ALA A 283 -20.26 9.93 4.52
CA ALA A 283 -20.64 9.03 3.43
C ALA A 283 -21.47 7.84 3.92
N VAL A 284 -21.06 7.22 5.02
CA VAL A 284 -21.82 6.12 5.64
C VAL A 284 -23.22 6.57 6.03
N LEU A 285 -23.38 7.77 6.59
CA LEU A 285 -24.71 8.29 6.96
C LEU A 285 -25.54 8.67 5.74
N SER A 286 -24.92 9.30 4.74
CA SER A 286 -25.57 9.77 3.50
C SER A 286 -26.17 8.60 2.73
N THR A 287 -25.44 7.49 2.62
CA THR A 287 -25.86 6.33 1.83
C THR A 287 -26.77 5.37 2.59
N ALA A 288 -26.76 5.40 3.93
CA ALA A 288 -27.55 4.46 4.74
C ALA A 288 -29.06 4.52 4.48
N ALA A 289 -29.60 5.69 4.12
CA ALA A 289 -31.01 5.84 3.79
C ALA A 289 -31.39 5.16 2.47
N ALA A 290 -30.50 5.16 1.47
CA ALA A 290 -30.73 4.53 0.17
C ALA A 290 -30.83 3.00 0.27
N VAL A 291 -30.31 2.44 1.36
CA VAL A 291 -30.31 1.02 1.67
C VAL A 291 -31.64 0.57 2.30
N GLY A 292 -32.26 1.40 3.13
CA GLY A 292 -33.56 1.17 3.76
C GLY A 292 -33.65 1.61 5.22
N ASP A 293 -34.87 1.84 5.70
CA ASP A 293 -35.12 2.49 6.99
C ASP A 293 -34.50 1.76 8.20
N THR A 294 -34.54 0.42 8.23
CA THR A 294 -33.93 -0.36 9.31
C THR A 294 -32.41 -0.19 9.33
N HIS A 295 -31.76 -0.25 8.17
CA HIS A 295 -30.31 -0.07 8.06
C HIS A 295 -29.90 1.35 8.43
N TYR A 296 -30.66 2.34 7.99
CA TYR A 296 -30.50 3.74 8.36
C TYR A 296 -30.58 3.93 9.88
N ALA A 297 -31.64 3.43 10.53
CA ALA A 297 -31.82 3.56 11.97
C ALA A 297 -30.66 2.93 12.76
N SER A 298 -30.23 1.71 12.40
CA SER A 298 -29.09 1.04 13.04
C SER A 298 -27.76 1.77 12.78
N THR A 299 -27.57 2.37 11.62
CA THR A 299 -26.37 3.16 11.30
C THR A 299 -26.31 4.44 12.14
N VAL A 300 -27.44 5.16 12.25
CA VAL A 300 -27.55 6.36 13.09
C VAL A 300 -27.37 6.02 14.57
N GLU A 301 -27.91 4.89 15.03
CA GLU A 301 -27.70 4.41 16.40
C GLU A 301 -26.21 4.12 16.67
N ALA A 302 -25.54 3.38 15.78
CA ALA A 302 -24.11 3.11 15.88
C ALA A 302 -23.27 4.40 15.92
N TYR A 303 -23.61 5.36 15.05
CA TYR A 303 -22.97 6.67 15.01
C TYR A 303 -23.14 7.46 16.31
N ASN A 304 -24.35 7.46 16.89
CA ASN A 304 -24.64 8.21 18.12
C ASN A 304 -24.06 7.58 19.38
N LYS A 305 -23.92 6.24 19.41
CA LYS A 305 -23.38 5.49 20.56
C LYS A 305 -21.86 5.34 20.53
N ALA A 306 -21.23 5.52 19.37
CA ALA A 306 -19.79 5.42 19.24
C ALA A 306 -19.08 6.51 20.06
N LEU A 307 -18.06 6.09 20.81
CA LEU A 307 -17.13 6.98 21.50
C LEU A 307 -15.90 7.26 20.63
N HIS A 308 -15.59 6.37 19.69
CA HIS A 308 -14.39 6.46 18.86
C HIS A 308 -14.71 6.32 17.37
N TRP A 309 -14.09 7.18 16.56
CA TRP A 309 -13.76 6.82 15.20
C TRP A 309 -12.51 5.93 15.25
N PHE A 310 -12.61 4.73 14.67
CA PHE A 310 -11.59 3.70 14.82
C PHE A 310 -11.03 3.29 13.47
N MET A 311 -9.71 3.35 13.35
CA MET A 311 -8.97 2.82 12.23
C MET A 311 -8.05 1.69 12.74
N PRO A 312 -8.30 0.43 12.36
CA PRO A 312 -7.55 -0.72 12.86
C PRO A 312 -6.09 -0.74 12.37
N LEU A 313 -5.80 -0.01 11.30
CA LEU A 313 -4.50 -0.02 10.67
C LEU A 313 -4.18 1.34 10.04
N SER A 314 -3.18 2.00 10.61
CA SER A 314 -2.42 3.09 10.03
C SER A 314 -0.96 2.65 9.93
N CYS A 315 -0.27 3.12 8.90
CA CYS A 315 1.03 2.59 8.51
C CYS A 315 2.15 3.63 8.70
N LYS A 316 3.34 3.16 9.09
CA LYS A 316 4.58 3.96 9.10
C LYS A 316 5.69 3.17 8.42
N ASP A 317 6.41 3.80 7.49
CA ASP A 317 7.65 3.25 6.95
C ASP A 317 8.75 3.28 8.02
N GLN A 318 9.30 2.12 8.36
CA GLN A 318 10.33 1.99 9.40
C GLN A 318 11.74 2.02 8.84
N ARG A 319 11.92 1.89 7.52
CA ARG A 319 13.24 1.91 6.87
C ARG A 319 14.11 3.09 7.28
N PRO A 320 13.61 4.33 7.36
CA PRO A 320 14.43 5.46 7.77
C PRO A 320 14.96 5.37 9.22
N SER A 321 14.38 4.49 10.04
CA SER A 321 14.75 4.31 11.45
C SER A 321 15.75 3.17 11.67
N TRP A 322 16.06 2.38 10.64
CA TRP A 322 16.98 1.26 10.77
C TRP A 322 18.43 1.73 10.55
N PRO A 323 19.37 1.39 11.47
CA PRO A 323 20.77 1.80 11.35
C PRO A 323 21.44 1.26 10.09
N THR A 324 21.09 0.02 9.74
CA THR A 324 21.46 -0.62 8.48
C THR A 324 20.19 -0.90 7.69
N SER A 325 20.28 -1.01 6.37
CA SER A 325 19.16 -1.39 5.52
C SER A 325 18.02 -0.36 5.35
N SER A 326 18.32 0.93 5.45
CA SER A 326 17.36 2.02 5.23
C SER A 326 17.01 2.29 3.76
N SER A 327 17.76 1.72 2.82
CA SER A 327 17.59 1.88 1.36
C SER A 327 18.03 0.62 0.63
N ILE A 328 17.54 0.42 -0.60
CA ILE A 328 18.04 -0.62 -1.53
C ILE A 328 19.51 -0.42 -1.91
N ASP A 329 20.05 0.79 -1.73
CA ASP A 329 21.44 1.13 -2.04
C ASP A 329 22.41 0.78 -0.90
N HIS A 330 21.87 0.40 0.27
CA HIS A 330 22.70 -0.07 1.36
C HIS A 330 23.36 -1.41 0.97
N PRO A 331 24.62 -1.68 1.36
CA PRO A 331 25.28 -2.96 1.05
C PRO A 331 24.51 -4.21 1.51
N GLU A 332 23.77 -4.08 2.62
CA GLU A 332 22.90 -5.13 3.17
C GLU A 332 21.49 -5.19 2.52
N GLY A 333 21.22 -4.31 1.55
CA GLY A 333 19.91 -4.17 0.94
C GLY A 333 18.86 -3.62 1.90
N THR A 334 17.59 -3.92 1.65
CA THR A 334 16.47 -3.60 2.55
C THR A 334 15.34 -4.60 2.34
N THR A 335 14.47 -4.77 3.34
CA THR A 335 13.31 -5.66 3.19
C THR A 335 12.26 -5.06 2.26
N LEU A 336 11.58 -5.91 1.50
CA LEU A 336 10.50 -5.47 0.63
C LEU A 336 9.26 -5.00 1.40
N PHE A 337 9.11 -5.47 2.63
CA PHE A 337 8.05 -5.06 3.55
C PHE A 337 8.68 -4.51 4.83
N GLY A 338 8.73 -3.19 4.93
CA GLY A 338 9.34 -2.44 6.03
C GLY A 338 8.36 -1.50 6.72
N THR A 339 7.09 -1.88 6.71
CA THR A 339 5.99 -1.10 7.27
C THR A 339 5.69 -1.56 8.69
N ASP A 340 5.44 -0.61 9.58
CA ASP A 340 4.76 -0.83 10.85
C ASP A 340 3.28 -0.52 10.71
N GLY A 341 2.45 -1.21 11.49
CA GLY A 341 1.01 -1.06 11.54
C GLY A 341 0.57 -0.85 12.98
N PHE A 342 -0.22 0.19 13.23
CA PHE A 342 -0.80 0.53 14.52
C PHE A 342 -2.22 1.05 14.36
N THR A 343 -3.02 0.97 15.42
CA THR A 343 -4.40 1.47 15.42
C THR A 343 -4.42 2.98 15.66
N LEU A 344 -5.42 3.66 15.10
CA LEU A 344 -5.78 5.02 15.49
C LEU A 344 -7.19 5.03 16.08
N GLN A 345 -7.36 5.81 17.13
CA GLN A 345 -8.64 6.02 17.79
C GLN A 345 -8.82 7.52 17.95
N ALA A 346 -9.87 8.10 17.41
CA ALA A 346 -10.16 9.52 17.52
C ALA A 346 -11.49 9.71 18.24
N ASN A 347 -11.61 10.74 19.08
CA ASN A 347 -12.85 11.06 19.78
C ASN A 347 -13.98 11.33 18.77
N MET A 348 -15.00 10.47 18.80
CA MET A 348 -16.12 10.54 17.87
C MET A 348 -16.93 11.83 18.05
N ASP A 349 -16.98 12.45 19.23
CA ASP A 349 -17.72 13.70 19.45
C ASP A 349 -17.20 14.86 18.60
N ILE A 350 -15.88 14.92 18.41
CA ILE A 350 -15.24 15.94 17.56
C ILE A 350 -15.61 15.69 16.10
N ILE A 351 -15.57 14.44 15.65
CA ILE A 351 -15.97 14.06 14.28
C ILE A 351 -17.46 14.34 14.06
N ARG A 352 -18.33 14.00 15.03
CA ARG A 352 -19.77 14.24 14.94
C ARG A 352 -20.09 15.72 14.83
N LYS A 353 -19.43 16.54 15.65
CA LYS A 353 -19.57 18.00 15.60
C LYS A 353 -19.06 18.57 14.27
N ALA A 354 -17.98 18.01 13.72
CA ALA A 354 -17.47 18.42 12.42
C ALA A 354 -18.45 18.09 11.28
N VAL A 355 -19.01 16.87 11.28
CA VAL A 355 -19.96 16.41 10.26
C VAL A 355 -21.30 17.12 10.36
N GLY A 356 -21.75 17.47 11.57
CA GLY A 356 -22.98 18.25 11.79
C GLY A 356 -24.25 17.54 11.30
N PHE A 357 -24.29 16.21 11.46
CA PHE A 357 -25.43 15.42 11.02
C PHE A 357 -26.68 15.67 11.90
N SER A 358 -27.81 16.00 11.25
CA SER A 358 -29.12 16.14 11.89
C SER A 358 -30.03 14.98 11.52
N ASN A 359 -30.45 14.19 12.53
CA ASN A 359 -31.34 13.05 12.31
C ASN A 359 -32.75 13.48 11.84
N ASP A 360 -33.22 14.65 12.28
CA ASP A 360 -34.57 15.14 11.97
C ASP A 360 -34.71 15.57 10.51
N THR A 361 -33.68 16.25 9.99
CA THR A 361 -33.65 16.78 8.62
C THR A 361 -32.91 15.88 7.64
N LYS A 362 -32.18 14.87 8.14
CA LYS A 362 -31.28 14.00 7.36
C LYS A 362 -30.26 14.80 6.54
N SER A 363 -29.80 15.93 7.07
CA SER A 363 -28.84 16.82 6.41
C SER A 363 -27.54 16.97 7.21
N PHE A 364 -26.54 17.57 6.56
CA PHE A 364 -25.21 17.80 7.10
C PHE A 364 -24.91 19.29 7.15
N ASP A 365 -24.70 19.83 8.35
CA ASP A 365 -24.22 21.18 8.59
C ASP A 365 -22.73 21.15 8.95
N ARG A 366 -21.89 20.96 7.93
CA ARG A 366 -20.44 20.77 8.12
C ARG A 366 -19.84 21.97 8.84
N CYS A 367 -18.90 21.71 9.73
CA CYS A 367 -18.17 22.76 10.43
C CYS A 367 -17.42 23.69 9.48
N ASP A 368 -17.09 24.89 9.94
CA ASP A 368 -16.18 25.76 9.21
C ASP A 368 -14.72 25.25 9.22
N LYS A 369 -13.90 25.88 8.37
CA LYS A 369 -12.48 25.59 8.24
C LYS A 369 -11.71 25.79 9.57
N ASP A 370 -12.09 26.77 10.37
CA ASP A 370 -11.36 27.12 11.59
C ASP A 370 -11.57 26.04 12.66
N PHE A 371 -12.79 25.51 12.80
CA PHE A 371 -13.08 24.36 13.64
C PHE A 371 -12.33 23.10 13.15
N PHE A 372 -12.30 22.85 11.84
CA PHE A 372 -11.58 21.70 11.30
C PHE A 372 -10.09 21.73 11.70
N TRP A 373 -9.37 22.83 11.42
CA TRP A 373 -7.95 22.93 11.71
C TRP A 373 -7.63 23.01 13.22
N SER A 374 -8.49 23.64 14.02
CA SER A 374 -8.25 23.80 15.46
C SER A 374 -8.66 22.58 16.30
N SER A 375 -9.65 21.80 15.84
CA SER A 375 -10.25 20.73 16.63
C SER A 375 -10.09 19.35 15.98
N VAL A 376 -10.51 19.17 14.73
CA VAL A 376 -10.47 17.86 14.06
C VAL A 376 -9.02 17.43 13.82
N ILE A 377 -8.20 18.32 13.25
CA ILE A 377 -6.78 18.05 13.02
C ILE A 377 -6.06 17.76 14.32
N LYS A 378 -6.32 18.53 15.38
CA LYS A 378 -5.72 18.32 16.70
C LYS A 378 -6.05 16.95 17.27
N GLU A 379 -7.30 16.51 17.15
CA GLU A 379 -7.71 15.17 17.60
C GLU A 379 -6.99 14.07 16.82
N ILE A 380 -6.94 14.18 15.50
CA ILE A 380 -6.28 13.17 14.65
C ILE A 380 -4.76 13.16 14.89
N THR A 381 -4.13 14.32 15.05
CA THR A 381 -2.73 14.44 15.47
C THR A 381 -2.50 13.74 16.81
N THR A 382 -3.36 13.99 17.80
CA THR A 382 -3.29 13.33 19.12
C THR A 382 -3.43 11.82 18.97
N ALA A 383 -4.38 11.34 18.15
CA ALA A 383 -4.55 9.92 17.86
C ALA A 383 -3.29 9.28 17.26
N HIS A 384 -2.57 9.99 16.38
CA HIS A 384 -1.29 9.53 15.86
C HIS A 384 -0.15 9.57 16.89
N GLU A 385 -0.22 10.40 17.92
CA GLU A 385 0.83 10.49 18.94
C GLU A 385 0.67 9.43 20.04
N ARG A 386 -0.54 8.89 20.25
CA ARG A 386 -0.82 7.86 21.27
C ARG A 386 0.01 6.57 21.09
N PRO A 387 0.13 5.98 19.88
CA PRO A 387 0.96 4.78 19.72
C PRO A 387 2.45 5.09 19.93
N LYS A 388 3.15 4.25 20.70
CA LYS A 388 4.61 4.32 20.84
C LYS A 388 5.29 3.93 19.52
N LYS A 389 5.68 4.94 18.72
CA LYS A 389 6.25 4.77 17.37
C LYS A 389 7.78 4.68 17.32
N ASP A 390 8.43 4.54 18.46
CA ASP A 390 9.86 4.24 18.58
C ASP A 390 10.17 2.79 18.18
N LEU A 391 11.46 2.44 18.12
CA LEU A 391 11.91 1.09 17.72
C LEU A 391 11.44 0.02 18.70
N THR A 392 11.41 0.31 20.00
CA THR A 392 10.91 -0.61 21.04
C THR A 392 9.42 -0.92 20.83
N GLY A 393 8.58 0.10 20.65
CA GLY A 393 7.16 -0.08 20.38
C GLY A 393 6.91 -0.77 19.03
N TYR A 394 7.76 -0.54 18.03
CA TYR A 394 7.72 -1.30 16.78
C TYR A 394 7.98 -2.79 17.00
N VAL A 395 9.09 -3.16 17.65
CA VAL A 395 9.43 -4.58 17.94
C VAL A 395 8.34 -5.26 18.77
N GLN A 396 7.76 -4.55 19.74
CA GLN A 396 6.63 -5.04 20.52
C GLN A 396 5.42 -5.38 19.65
N ARG A 397 5.04 -4.48 18.74
CA ARG A 397 3.94 -4.74 17.79
C ARG A 397 4.26 -5.86 16.81
N GLU A 398 5.51 -5.99 16.37
CA GLU A 398 5.92 -7.10 15.53
C GLU A 398 5.73 -8.45 16.25
N ARG A 399 6.06 -8.54 17.55
CA ARG A 399 5.78 -9.77 18.32
C ARG A 399 4.29 -10.07 18.40
N GLN A 400 3.47 -9.07 18.71
CA GLN A 400 2.01 -9.23 18.78
C GLN A 400 1.45 -9.74 17.45
N LYS A 401 1.91 -9.19 16.32
CA LYS A 401 1.48 -9.62 14.98
C LYS A 401 1.91 -11.05 14.66
N THR A 402 3.10 -11.48 15.11
CA THR A 402 3.53 -12.89 15.01
C THR A 402 2.58 -13.81 15.78
N GLU A 403 2.16 -13.45 16.98
CA GLU A 403 1.20 -14.24 17.75
C GLU A 403 -0.21 -14.22 17.12
N LEU A 404 -0.61 -13.10 16.53
CA LEU A 404 -1.87 -13.00 15.78
C LEU A 404 -1.89 -13.96 14.58
N CYS A 405 -0.77 -14.27 13.93
CA CYS A 405 -0.73 -15.27 12.85
C CYS A 405 -1.34 -16.62 13.28
N LYS A 406 -1.13 -17.03 14.54
CA LYS A 406 -1.58 -18.33 15.07
C LYS A 406 -3.07 -18.39 15.35
N THR A 407 -3.70 -17.22 15.52
CA THR A 407 -5.11 -17.09 15.93
C THR A 407 -5.94 -16.32 14.91
N PHE A 408 -5.34 -15.87 13.82
CA PHE A 408 -6.01 -15.08 12.81
C PHE A 408 -7.16 -15.87 12.18
N HIS A 409 -8.33 -15.24 12.13
CA HIS A 409 -9.48 -15.74 11.42
C HIS A 409 -10.10 -14.58 10.61
N PRO A 410 -10.41 -14.75 9.31
CA PRO A 410 -10.93 -13.67 8.47
C PRO A 410 -12.22 -13.02 9.00
N SER A 411 -13.02 -13.76 9.77
CA SER A 411 -14.23 -13.19 10.38
C SER A 411 -13.94 -12.02 11.32
N SER A 412 -12.74 -11.91 11.88
CA SER A 412 -12.31 -10.77 12.70
C SER A 412 -12.26 -9.46 11.92
N MET A 413 -12.20 -9.54 10.58
CA MET A 413 -12.21 -8.38 9.68
C MET A 413 -13.58 -8.16 9.02
N MET A 414 -14.62 -8.90 9.39
CA MET A 414 -15.98 -8.75 8.88
C MET A 414 -16.70 -7.60 9.59
N VAL A 415 -16.14 -6.40 9.46
CA VAL A 415 -16.64 -5.15 10.03
C VAL A 415 -16.33 -4.01 9.06
N LYS A 416 -17.25 -3.04 8.93
CA LYS A 416 -17.04 -1.86 8.09
C LYS A 416 -16.09 -0.89 8.78
N MET A 417 -14.79 -1.04 8.53
CA MET A 417 -13.73 -0.19 9.10
C MET A 417 -12.99 0.60 8.01
N PRO A 418 -12.63 1.87 8.28
CA PRO A 418 -11.71 2.64 7.46
C PRO A 418 -10.26 2.19 7.68
N ILE A 419 -9.47 2.08 6.62
CA ILE A 419 -8.01 1.92 6.67
C ILE A 419 -7.41 3.03 5.82
N THR A 420 -6.36 3.67 6.31
CA THR A 420 -5.61 4.68 5.56
C THR A 420 -4.14 4.32 5.54
N SER A 421 -3.48 4.61 4.43
CA SER A 421 -2.03 4.43 4.32
C SER A 421 -1.44 5.53 3.46
N SER A 422 -0.55 6.30 4.08
CA SER A 422 0.28 7.27 3.37
C SER A 422 1.45 6.56 2.72
N ILE A 423 1.48 6.53 1.39
CA ILE A 423 2.70 6.19 0.64
C ILE A 423 3.57 7.44 0.49
N GLY A 424 3.20 8.61 1.00
CA GLY A 424 4.05 9.80 1.03
C GLY A 424 4.30 10.48 -0.32
N ASP A 425 5.29 11.38 -0.34
CA ASP A 425 5.63 12.22 -1.49
C ASP A 425 6.73 11.57 -2.33
N LEU A 426 6.35 10.99 -3.48
CA LEU A 426 7.28 10.31 -4.38
C LEU A 426 8.24 11.30 -5.06
N ASP A 427 7.81 12.54 -5.27
CA ASP A 427 8.64 13.60 -5.86
C ASP A 427 9.81 13.95 -4.93
N ARG A 428 9.52 14.12 -3.63
CA ARG A 428 10.56 14.37 -2.60
C ARG A 428 11.53 13.21 -2.41
N LEU A 429 11.10 11.99 -2.73
CA LEU A 429 11.97 10.81 -2.71
C LEU A 429 12.79 10.66 -3.99
N GLY A 430 12.60 11.54 -4.97
CA GLY A 430 13.29 11.47 -6.27
C GLY A 430 12.82 10.32 -7.15
N LEU A 431 11.73 9.63 -6.79
CA LEU A 431 11.23 8.49 -7.54
C LEU A 431 10.62 8.97 -8.86
N PHE A 432 11.11 8.41 -9.96
CA PHE A 432 10.77 8.77 -11.34
C PHE A 432 11.06 10.22 -11.73
N ALA A 433 11.83 10.99 -10.95
CA ALA A 433 12.13 12.39 -11.24
C ALA A 433 12.73 12.60 -12.65
N LYS A 434 13.55 11.65 -13.12
CA LYS A 434 14.15 11.67 -14.47
C LYS A 434 13.13 11.37 -15.59
N TYR A 435 12.02 10.73 -15.24
CA TYR A 435 11.04 10.20 -16.17
C TYR A 435 9.70 10.94 -16.08
N LEU A 436 9.63 12.11 -15.45
CA LEU A 436 8.40 12.91 -15.45
C LEU A 436 7.94 13.22 -16.89
N PRO A 437 6.63 13.42 -17.14
CA PRO A 437 6.12 13.72 -18.47
C PRO A 437 6.85 14.89 -19.14
N GLU A 438 7.14 15.94 -18.38
CA GLU A 438 7.82 17.16 -18.84
C GLU A 438 9.35 17.04 -18.97
N SER A 439 9.95 15.89 -18.66
CA SER A 439 11.41 15.72 -18.77
C SER A 439 11.90 15.73 -20.23
N SER A 440 13.21 15.65 -20.47
CA SER A 440 13.76 15.39 -21.82
C SER A 440 13.98 13.91 -22.11
N SER A 441 13.67 13.01 -21.17
CA SER A 441 13.90 11.57 -21.33
C SER A 441 13.00 10.96 -22.39
N LEU A 442 13.52 9.98 -23.13
CA LEU A 442 12.75 9.13 -24.06
C LEU A 442 11.80 8.18 -23.33
N THR A 443 11.97 8.02 -22.02
CA THR A 443 11.08 7.26 -21.14
C THR A 443 10.29 8.22 -20.25
N LYS A 444 8.97 8.07 -20.26
CA LYS A 444 8.05 8.86 -19.42
C LYS A 444 7.28 7.97 -18.49
N VAL A 445 7.06 8.41 -17.26
CA VAL A 445 6.11 7.84 -16.31
C VAL A 445 4.99 8.85 -16.14
N HIS A 446 3.80 8.50 -16.62
CA HIS A 446 2.67 9.41 -16.66
C HIS A 446 1.86 9.39 -15.38
N ARG A 447 1.81 8.22 -14.75
CA ARG A 447 0.95 7.93 -13.62
C ARG A 447 1.55 6.79 -12.83
N VAL A 448 1.32 6.82 -11.53
CA VAL A 448 1.55 5.69 -10.63
C VAL A 448 0.25 5.36 -9.93
N LEU A 449 0.06 4.11 -9.55
CA LEU A 449 -1.14 3.62 -8.88
C LEU A 449 -0.77 2.65 -7.78
N PHE A 450 -1.56 2.67 -6.70
CA PHE A 450 -1.47 1.70 -5.62
C PHE A 450 -2.82 1.06 -5.37
N ARG A 451 -2.79 -0.24 -5.16
CA ARG A 451 -3.96 -1.06 -4.94
C ARG A 451 -3.68 -2.10 -3.86
N ALA A 452 -4.66 -2.29 -2.99
CA ALA A 452 -4.69 -3.38 -2.02
C ALA A 452 -6.00 -4.15 -2.20
N ARG A 453 -5.91 -5.45 -2.51
CA ARG A 453 -7.09 -6.29 -2.74
C ARG A 453 -7.92 -6.37 -1.46
N THR A 454 -9.13 -5.85 -1.49
CA THR A 454 -9.98 -5.74 -0.29
C THR A 454 -11.24 -6.56 -0.52
N LEU A 455 -11.38 -7.67 0.21
CA LEU A 455 -12.55 -8.57 0.08
C LEU A 455 -13.47 -8.51 1.29
N THR A 456 -12.96 -7.95 2.38
CA THR A 456 -13.71 -7.67 3.61
C THR A 456 -14.50 -6.36 3.48
N PRO A 457 -15.43 -6.07 4.41
CA PRO A 457 -16.20 -4.83 4.43
C PRO A 457 -15.37 -3.56 4.72
N THR A 458 -14.05 -3.63 4.68
CA THR A 458 -13.15 -2.49 4.92
C THR A 458 -13.08 -1.58 3.70
N MET A 459 -12.91 -0.28 3.95
CA MET A 459 -12.59 0.70 2.90
C MET A 459 -11.17 1.21 3.12
N ASN A 460 -10.33 1.03 2.11
CA ASN A 460 -8.94 1.48 2.12
C ASN A 460 -8.82 2.81 1.38
N ASN A 461 -8.09 3.76 1.97
CA ASN A 461 -7.62 4.97 1.31
C ASN A 461 -6.08 4.95 1.27
N LEU A 462 -5.52 4.60 0.12
CA LEU A 462 -4.08 4.69 -0.11
C LEU A 462 -3.78 6.03 -0.77
N TYR A 463 -3.01 6.90 -0.13
CA TYR A 463 -2.74 8.23 -0.66
C TYR A 463 -1.25 8.55 -0.78
N TYR A 464 -0.93 9.35 -1.79
CA TYR A 464 0.43 9.62 -2.24
C TYR A 464 0.48 10.87 -3.09
N GLN A 465 1.66 11.50 -3.15
CA GLN A 465 1.90 12.56 -4.12
C GLN A 465 2.81 12.07 -5.24
N TYR A 466 2.44 12.42 -6.48
CA TYR A 466 3.26 12.21 -7.66
C TYR A 466 3.04 13.33 -8.68
N ASN A 467 4.14 13.86 -9.21
CA ASN A 467 4.17 14.96 -10.17
C ASN A 467 3.31 16.14 -9.71
N GLY A 468 3.52 16.59 -8.47
CA GLY A 468 2.79 17.73 -7.88
C GLY A 468 1.38 17.43 -7.38
N LYS A 469 0.78 16.30 -7.78
CA LYS A 469 -0.63 15.95 -7.50
C LYS A 469 -0.76 15.02 -6.31
N LEU A 470 -1.67 15.33 -5.39
CA LEU A 470 -2.12 14.40 -4.35
C LEU A 470 -3.16 13.45 -4.95
N ASN A 471 -2.95 12.16 -4.75
CA ASN A 471 -3.81 11.09 -5.22
C ASN A 471 -4.33 10.31 -4.00
N CYS A 472 -5.61 9.98 -3.98
CA CYS A 472 -6.24 9.09 -3.01
C CYS A 472 -6.91 7.94 -3.77
N SER A 473 -6.36 6.73 -3.64
CA SER A 473 -6.96 5.49 -4.13
C SER A 473 -7.94 4.97 -3.07
N LEU A 474 -9.23 5.19 -3.30
CA LEU A 474 -10.30 4.59 -2.51
C LEU A 474 -10.58 3.18 -3.05
N LEU A 475 -10.39 2.16 -2.22
CA LEU A 475 -10.62 0.76 -2.58
C LEU A 475 -11.54 0.10 -1.56
N ALA A 476 -12.53 -0.64 -2.05
CA ALA A 476 -13.38 -1.44 -1.18
C ALA A 476 -13.85 -2.70 -1.91
N SER A 477 -14.25 -3.71 -1.15
CA SER A 477 -14.90 -4.89 -1.72
C SER A 477 -16.24 -4.50 -2.32
N ALA A 478 -16.45 -4.83 -3.60
CA ALA A 478 -17.73 -4.58 -4.27
C ALA A 478 -18.88 -5.44 -3.68
N GLN A 479 -18.55 -6.47 -2.89
CA GLN A 479 -19.53 -7.20 -2.07
C GLN A 479 -20.12 -6.37 -0.95
N TRP A 480 -19.44 -5.34 -0.45
CA TRP A 480 -19.89 -4.58 0.72
C TRP A 480 -20.16 -3.10 0.42
N TYR A 481 -19.74 -2.65 -0.77
CA TYR A 481 -19.91 -1.29 -1.26
C TYR A 481 -20.37 -1.31 -2.72
N SER A 482 -21.49 -0.66 -2.99
CA SER A 482 -22.00 -0.41 -4.32
C SER A 482 -21.19 0.68 -5.04
N PRO A 483 -21.23 0.72 -6.39
CA PRO A 483 -20.62 1.81 -7.15
C PRO A 483 -21.10 3.20 -6.71
N SER A 484 -22.41 3.35 -6.42
CA SER A 484 -22.98 4.61 -5.93
C SER A 484 -22.48 5.03 -4.56
N GLU A 485 -22.25 4.07 -3.64
CA GLU A 485 -21.63 4.40 -2.35
C GLU A 485 -20.18 4.89 -2.52
N MET A 486 -19.45 4.30 -3.46
CA MET A 486 -18.08 4.73 -3.77
C MET A 486 -18.04 6.10 -4.46
N ASP A 487 -19.01 6.39 -5.33
CA ASP A 487 -19.17 7.70 -5.97
C ASP A 487 -19.51 8.79 -4.95
N GLU A 488 -20.44 8.51 -4.02
CA GLU A 488 -20.78 9.42 -2.93
C GLU A 488 -19.57 9.68 -2.02
N MET A 489 -18.82 8.63 -1.67
CA MET A 489 -17.60 8.75 -0.88
C MET A 489 -16.55 9.63 -1.58
N GLU A 490 -16.32 9.45 -2.88
CA GLU A 490 -15.42 10.33 -3.66
C GLU A 490 -15.89 11.79 -3.61
N GLN A 491 -17.17 12.05 -3.85
CA GLN A 491 -17.71 13.41 -3.87
C GLN A 491 -17.60 14.08 -2.49
N ILE A 492 -17.92 13.36 -1.43
CA ILE A 492 -17.77 13.83 -0.05
C ILE A 492 -16.30 14.10 0.28
N LEU A 493 -15.38 13.23 -0.13
CA LEU A 493 -13.95 13.43 0.10
C LEU A 493 -13.46 14.72 -0.57
N ARG A 494 -13.89 14.99 -1.81
CA ARG A 494 -13.58 16.25 -2.51
C ARG A 494 -14.15 17.46 -1.78
N ARG A 495 -15.41 17.40 -1.33
CA ARG A 495 -16.04 18.49 -0.57
C ARG A 495 -15.27 18.82 0.72
N TRP A 496 -14.87 17.80 1.49
CA TRP A 496 -14.06 17.99 2.69
C TRP A 496 -12.68 18.55 2.36
N PHE A 497 -12.03 18.06 1.29
CA PHE A 497 -10.76 18.63 0.85
C PHE A 497 -10.89 20.13 0.54
N ASP A 498 -11.94 20.51 -0.19
CA ASP A 498 -12.18 21.88 -0.65
C ASP A 498 -12.45 22.84 0.51
N LEU A 499 -13.25 22.39 1.48
CA LEU A 499 -13.49 23.08 2.74
C LEU A 499 -12.18 23.36 3.48
N VAL A 500 -11.29 22.36 3.55
CA VAL A 500 -10.04 22.42 4.29
C VAL A 500 -9.02 23.35 3.65
N VAL A 501 -8.91 23.35 2.31
CA VAL A 501 -8.03 24.27 1.59
C VAL A 501 -8.62 25.67 1.44
N GLY A 502 -9.95 25.81 1.55
CA GLY A 502 -10.66 27.08 1.46
C GLY A 502 -10.92 27.54 0.02
N THR A 503 -11.08 26.60 -0.92
CA THR A 503 -11.61 26.91 -2.25
C THR A 503 -13.13 26.83 -2.18
N GLU A 504 -13.84 27.88 -2.57
CA GLU A 504 -15.30 27.82 -2.71
C GLU A 504 -15.65 26.61 -3.59
N ALA A 505 -16.55 25.75 -3.11
CA ALA A 505 -17.03 24.60 -3.86
C ALA A 505 -17.71 25.12 -5.13
N VAL A 506 -17.16 24.79 -6.30
CA VAL A 506 -17.80 25.05 -7.60
C VAL A 506 -18.89 24.00 -7.82
#